data_AF-A0AAD8IM05-F1
#
_entry.id   AF-A0AAD8IM05-F1
#
_cell.length_a   1.000
_cell.length_b   1.000
_cell.length_c   1.000
_cell.angle_alpha   90.00
_cell.angle_beta   90.00
_cell.angle_gamma   90.00
#
_symmetry.space_group_name_H-M   'P 1'
#
loop_
_entity.id
_entity.type
_entity.pdbx_description
1 polymer ?
#
loop_
_entity_poly.entity_id
_entity_poly.type
_entity_poly.pdbx_seq_one_letter_code
_entity_poly.pdbx_strand_id
1 'polypeptide(L)'
;MGHGELWSAQMLSFVIRKNGGGDCNWMDTRDVLVVNPVGSNQVDPDYLESEKRLEKWFSENPFKTIVATSFIASTPQNIPTTLKRDGSDFSTAIMGALLRVGQVTIWTDVNDVYSADPRKVSEVVVLKTLSYQESWEMSYFGANVLHPLTIIHVLRYDIPIVIRNIFNLSAPGTMICRESVGETEDGLKLESHVKGFATIDNLALINVEGTGMAGVPGKLVQYLAP
;
A
#
# COMPACT_ATOMS: atom_id res chain seq x y z
N MET A 1 4.94 18.51 12.76
CA MET A 1 4.95 17.63 11.56
C MET A 1 3.57 17.04 11.40
N GLY A 2 3.05 16.90 10.17
CA GLY A 2 1.77 16.20 9.95
C GLY A 2 0.49 17.01 10.16
N HIS A 3 0.56 18.33 10.36
CA HIS A 3 -0.63 19.16 10.56
C HIS A 3 -1.61 19.10 9.39
N GLY A 4 -1.11 18.93 8.16
CA GLY A 4 -1.98 18.77 6.98
C GLY A 4 -2.98 17.63 7.15
N GLU A 5 -2.53 16.51 7.72
CA GLU A 5 -3.38 15.32 7.92
C GLU A 5 -4.38 15.50 9.06
N LEU A 6 -3.98 16.21 10.13
CA LEU A 6 -4.89 16.57 11.20
C LEU A 6 -6.03 17.44 10.67
N TRP A 7 -5.70 18.50 9.92
CA TRP A 7 -6.70 19.41 9.37
C TRP A 7 -7.58 18.74 8.32
N SER A 8 -7.01 17.89 7.45
CA SER A 8 -7.78 17.18 6.41
C SER A 8 -8.77 16.20 7.03
N ALA A 9 -8.35 15.39 8.00
CA ALA A 9 -9.21 14.41 8.68
C ALA A 9 -10.33 15.09 9.47
N GLN A 10 -10.00 16.17 10.20
CA GLN A 10 -10.99 16.97 10.92
C GLN A 10 -12.02 17.55 9.95
N MET A 11 -11.57 18.25 8.90
CA MET A 11 -12.46 18.91 7.94
C MET A 11 -13.36 17.89 7.23
N LEU A 12 -12.81 16.75 6.81
CA LEU A 12 -13.58 15.68 6.18
C LEU A 12 -14.64 15.11 7.14
N SER A 13 -14.30 14.86 8.41
CA SER A 13 -15.29 14.40 9.40
C SER A 13 -16.44 15.39 9.58
N PHE A 14 -16.16 16.71 9.57
CA PHE A 14 -17.19 17.74 9.62
C PHE A 14 -18.07 17.76 8.37
N VAL A 15 -17.47 17.62 7.18
CA VAL A 15 -18.21 17.59 5.91
C VAL A 15 -19.12 16.36 5.84
N ILE A 16 -18.65 15.18 6.26
CA ILE A 16 -19.45 13.95 6.33
C ILE A 16 -20.65 14.15 7.26
N ARG A 17 -20.44 14.66 8.48
CA ARG A 17 -21.53 14.96 9.42
C ARG A 17 -22.54 15.95 8.83
N LYS A 18 -22.05 17.04 8.22
CA LYS A 18 -22.91 18.08 7.63
C LYS A 18 -23.76 17.58 6.47
N ASN A 19 -23.24 16.65 5.67
CA ASN A 19 -23.93 16.09 4.51
C ASN A 19 -24.83 14.88 4.84
N GLY A 20 -25.15 14.65 6.12
CA GLY A 20 -26.04 13.56 6.53
C GLY A 20 -25.37 12.20 6.69
N GLY A 21 -24.04 12.13 6.68
CA GLY A 21 -23.25 10.90 6.89
C GLY A 21 -23.31 10.35 8.32
N GLY A 22 -24.10 10.95 9.20
CA GLY A 22 -24.42 10.44 10.53
C GLY A 22 -23.28 10.54 11.54
N ASP A 23 -23.12 9.47 12.32
CA ASP A 23 -22.24 9.38 13.48
C ASP A 23 -20.79 9.14 13.05
N CYS A 24 -20.10 10.23 12.73
CA CYS A 24 -18.73 10.23 12.25
C CYS A 24 -17.83 11.06 13.16
N ASN A 25 -16.62 10.57 13.46
CA ASN A 25 -15.57 11.34 14.12
C ASN A 25 -14.22 11.14 13.43
N TRP A 26 -13.21 11.92 13.81
CA TRP A 26 -11.85 11.75 13.31
C TRP A 26 -10.94 11.14 14.38
N MET A 27 -9.89 10.44 13.96
CA MET A 27 -8.88 9.82 14.82
C MET A 27 -7.51 10.40 14.48
N ASP A 28 -6.81 10.91 15.49
CA ASP A 28 -5.38 11.17 15.40
C ASP A 28 -4.63 9.85 15.55
N THR A 29 -4.05 9.35 14.46
CA THR A 29 -3.34 8.07 14.48
C THR A 29 -2.10 8.11 15.36
N ARG A 30 -1.61 9.28 15.80
CA ARG A 30 -0.50 9.34 16.77
C ARG A 30 -0.90 8.81 18.15
N ASP A 31 -2.19 8.83 18.49
CA ASP A 31 -2.70 8.30 19.75
C ASP A 31 -2.83 6.77 19.72
N VAL A 32 -2.79 6.17 18.53
CA VAL A 32 -3.10 4.76 18.29
C VAL A 32 -1.92 4.01 17.70
N LEU A 33 -1.38 4.49 16.58
CA LEU A 33 -0.34 3.84 15.80
C LEU A 33 1.05 4.13 16.38
N VAL A 34 1.71 3.09 16.89
CA VAL A 34 3.08 3.13 17.40
C VAL A 34 4.02 2.46 16.41
N VAL A 35 5.12 3.14 16.09
CA VAL A 35 6.13 2.64 15.16
C VAL A 35 7.55 2.82 15.70
N ASN A 36 8.41 1.85 15.41
CA ASN A 36 9.83 1.85 15.73
C ASN A 36 10.63 2.31 14.50
N PRO A 37 11.48 3.35 14.60
CA PRO A 37 12.38 3.71 13.51
C PRO A 37 13.37 2.57 13.22
N VAL A 38 13.40 2.11 11.97
CA VAL A 38 14.35 1.08 11.50
C VAL A 38 15.16 1.68 10.35
N GLY A 39 16.33 2.23 10.67
CA GLY A 39 17.16 2.93 9.69
C GLY A 39 16.70 4.36 9.37
N SER A 40 17.21 4.93 8.28
CA SER A 40 17.02 6.36 7.96
C SER A 40 15.63 6.70 7.41
N ASN A 41 14.98 5.75 6.73
CA ASN A 41 13.75 6.01 5.96
C ASN A 41 12.68 4.92 6.05
N GLN A 42 12.77 4.05 7.06
CA GLN A 42 11.77 3.01 7.31
C GLN A 42 11.36 3.01 8.77
N VAL A 43 10.14 2.54 9.02
CA VAL A 43 9.58 2.36 10.35
C VAL A 43 8.88 1.00 10.39
N ASP A 44 8.93 0.35 11.54
CA ASP A 44 8.26 -0.94 11.76
C ASP A 44 7.09 -0.75 12.75
N PRO A 45 5.86 -1.15 12.40
CA PRO A 45 4.73 -1.01 13.30
C PRO A 45 4.82 -1.92 14.52
N ASP A 46 4.66 -1.33 15.70
CA ASP A 46 4.44 -2.09 16.93
C ASP A 46 2.96 -2.48 17.01
N TYR A 47 2.62 -3.62 16.40
CA TYR A 47 1.25 -4.12 16.36
C TYR A 47 0.67 -4.36 17.76
N LEU A 48 1.47 -4.86 18.71
CA LEU A 48 0.97 -5.21 20.04
C LEU A 48 0.57 -3.96 20.83
N GLU A 49 1.41 -2.92 20.81
CA GLU A 49 1.08 -1.66 21.46
C GLU A 49 -0.03 -0.91 20.72
N SER A 50 0.00 -0.93 19.38
CA SER A 50 -1.03 -0.27 18.57
C SER A 50 -2.42 -0.90 18.75
N GLU A 51 -2.52 -2.23 18.85
CA GLU A 51 -3.78 -2.94 19.14
C GLU A 51 -4.35 -2.50 20.50
N LYS A 52 -3.53 -2.42 21.56
CA LYS A 52 -3.98 -1.95 22.89
C LYS A 52 -4.49 -0.52 22.86
N ARG A 53 -3.78 0.38 22.18
CA ARG A 53 -4.19 1.80 22.07
C ARG A 53 -5.46 1.94 21.24
N LEU A 54 -5.59 1.16 20.18
CA LEU A 54 -6.78 1.11 19.34
C LEU A 54 -8.01 0.66 20.14
N GLU A 55 -7.90 -0.43 20.90
CA GLU A 55 -8.97 -0.92 21.79
C GLU A 55 -9.40 0.15 22.79
N LYS A 56 -8.43 0.80 23.46
CA LYS A 56 -8.70 1.90 24.38
C LYS A 56 -9.41 3.05 23.66
N TRP A 57 -8.92 3.48 22.50
CA TRP A 57 -9.50 4.58 21.74
C TRP A 57 -10.96 4.29 21.39
N PHE A 58 -11.28 3.08 20.91
CA PHE A 58 -12.65 2.67 20.59
C PHE A 58 -13.57 2.59 21.80
N SER A 59 -13.04 2.23 22.98
CA SER A 59 -13.83 2.21 24.22
C SER A 59 -14.34 3.60 24.62
N GLU A 60 -13.62 4.66 24.21
CA GLU A 60 -13.94 6.05 24.48
C GLU A 60 -14.67 6.72 23.30
N ASN A 61 -14.60 6.12 22.11
CA ASN A 61 -15.08 6.69 20.83
C ASN A 61 -15.90 5.68 20.02
N PRO A 62 -17.13 5.33 20.44
CA PRO A 62 -17.98 4.32 19.77
C PRO A 62 -18.68 4.85 18.50
N PHE A 63 -17.95 5.55 17.63
CA PHE A 63 -18.48 6.12 16.39
C PHE A 63 -18.58 5.07 15.29
N LYS A 64 -19.64 5.14 14.47
CA LYS A 64 -19.82 4.22 13.33
C LYS A 64 -18.84 4.46 12.19
N THR A 65 -18.42 5.71 11.99
CA THR A 65 -17.50 6.09 10.92
C THR A 65 -16.34 6.90 11.49
N ILE A 66 -15.12 6.49 11.16
CA ILE A 66 -13.91 7.14 11.65
C ILE A 66 -13.08 7.62 10.47
N VAL A 67 -12.73 8.90 10.48
CA VAL A 67 -11.76 9.50 9.58
C VAL A 67 -10.42 9.54 10.31
N ALA A 68 -9.60 8.51 10.12
CA ALA A 68 -8.26 8.46 10.71
C ALA A 68 -7.26 9.27 9.88
N THR A 69 -6.35 9.98 10.53
CA THR A 69 -5.22 10.61 9.83
C THR A 69 -4.31 9.59 9.17
N SER A 70 -3.79 9.90 8.00
CA SER A 70 -2.73 9.12 7.36
C SER A 70 -1.34 9.67 7.67
N PHE A 71 -0.31 8.92 7.29
CA PHE A 71 1.11 9.30 7.26
C PHE A 71 1.78 9.58 8.63
N ILE A 72 1.02 9.83 9.68
CA ILE A 72 1.52 10.21 11.01
C ILE A 72 1.34 9.08 12.03
N ALA A 73 2.29 8.96 12.94
CA ALA A 73 2.33 7.94 14.00
C ALA A 73 3.12 8.46 15.21
N SER A 74 3.23 7.67 16.26
CA SER A 74 4.09 7.96 17.42
C SER A 74 5.19 6.91 17.60
N THR A 75 6.33 7.31 18.16
CA THR A 75 7.30 6.34 18.69
C THR A 75 6.80 5.74 20.02
N PRO A 76 7.43 4.68 20.57
CA PRO A 76 7.07 4.17 21.89
C PRO A 76 7.19 5.20 23.02
N GLN A 77 7.99 6.24 22.84
CA GLN A 77 8.14 7.37 23.78
C GLN A 77 7.10 8.48 23.55
N ASN A 78 6.06 8.23 22.74
CA ASN A 78 5.02 9.18 22.35
C ASN A 78 5.56 10.42 21.62
N ILE A 79 6.66 10.27 20.89
CA ILE A 79 7.21 11.34 20.04
C ILE A 79 6.52 11.24 18.67
N PRO A 80 5.88 12.32 18.18
CA PRO A 80 5.28 12.32 16.85
C PRO A 80 6.32 12.04 15.75
N THR A 81 5.99 11.12 14.85
CA THR A 81 6.80 10.72 13.70
C THR A 81 5.94 10.54 12.45
N THR A 82 6.58 10.22 11.34
CA THR A 82 5.94 9.98 10.04
C THR A 82 6.32 8.61 9.52
N LEU A 83 5.43 8.01 8.74
CA LEU A 83 5.60 6.71 8.12
C LEU A 83 6.54 6.71 6.90
N LYS A 84 7.14 7.86 6.56
CA LYS A 84 8.11 8.02 5.46
C LYS A 84 7.46 7.73 4.10
N ARG A 85 8.17 7.05 3.19
CA ARG A 85 7.75 6.88 1.79
C ARG A 85 6.43 6.11 1.72
N ASP A 86 5.53 6.56 0.83
CA ASP A 86 4.20 5.97 0.59
C ASP A 86 3.35 5.83 1.86
N GLY A 87 3.57 6.74 2.81
CA GLY A 87 3.05 6.57 4.16
C GLY A 87 1.52 6.61 4.28
N SER A 88 0.78 7.12 3.30
CA SER A 88 -0.69 7.07 3.32
C SER A 88 -1.23 5.68 2.97
N ASP A 89 -0.69 5.06 1.92
CA ASP A 89 -1.01 3.67 1.58
C ASP A 89 -0.56 2.73 2.70
N PHE A 90 0.64 2.98 3.23
CA PHE A 90 1.19 2.25 4.36
C PHE A 90 0.32 2.38 5.61
N SER A 91 -0.18 3.59 5.93
CA SER A 91 -1.14 3.79 7.04
C SER A 91 -2.38 2.94 6.85
N THR A 92 -2.93 2.95 5.64
CA THR A 92 -4.16 2.22 5.31
C THR A 92 -3.96 0.71 5.48
N ALA A 93 -2.83 0.17 5.02
CA ALA A 93 -2.51 -1.24 5.18
C ALA A 93 -2.30 -1.64 6.64
N ILE A 94 -1.59 -0.85 7.44
CA ILE A 94 -1.37 -1.12 8.86
C ILE A 94 -2.70 -1.06 9.62
N MET A 95 -3.50 -0.01 9.39
CA MET A 95 -4.81 0.13 10.04
C MET A 95 -5.76 -1.00 9.62
N GLY A 96 -5.77 -1.38 8.35
CA GLY A 96 -6.54 -2.51 7.85
C GLY A 96 -6.14 -3.81 8.54
N ALA A 97 -4.83 -4.05 8.68
CA ALA A 97 -4.31 -5.17 9.44
C ALA A 97 -4.74 -5.11 10.91
N LEU A 98 -4.50 -4.01 11.63
CA LEU A 98 -4.86 -3.83 13.04
C LEU A 98 -6.34 -4.08 13.31
N LEU A 99 -7.21 -3.57 12.43
CA LEU A 99 -8.67 -3.72 12.52
C LEU A 99 -9.17 -5.08 12.01
N ARG A 100 -8.31 -5.90 11.40
CA ARG A 100 -8.68 -7.17 10.74
C ARG A 100 -9.86 -6.99 9.78
N VAL A 101 -9.81 -5.94 8.97
CA VAL A 101 -10.91 -5.61 8.04
C VAL A 101 -11.07 -6.68 6.97
N GLY A 102 -12.28 -6.79 6.42
CA GLY A 102 -12.54 -7.69 5.30
C GLY A 102 -11.90 -7.24 3.97
N GLN A 103 -11.55 -5.95 3.85
CA GLN A 103 -10.98 -5.37 2.63
C GLN A 103 -10.38 -3.98 2.91
N VAL A 104 -9.29 -3.65 2.21
CA VAL A 104 -8.76 -2.28 2.12
C VAL A 104 -9.07 -1.72 0.73
N THR A 105 -9.52 -0.47 0.66
CA THR A 105 -9.68 0.25 -0.62
C THR A 105 -8.73 1.43 -0.67
N ILE A 106 -7.93 1.50 -1.74
CA ILE A 106 -7.07 2.65 -2.04
C ILE A 106 -7.73 3.45 -3.15
N TRP A 107 -8.10 4.67 -2.80
CA TRP A 107 -8.70 5.63 -3.70
C TRP A 107 -7.62 6.51 -4.31
N THR A 108 -7.43 6.41 -5.63
CA THR A 108 -6.40 7.09 -6.40
C THR A 108 -7.01 7.83 -7.59
N ASP A 109 -6.19 8.49 -8.41
CA ASP A 109 -6.60 9.22 -9.61
C ASP A 109 -6.53 8.38 -10.90
N VAL A 110 -6.00 7.15 -10.83
CA VAL A 110 -5.98 6.18 -11.92
C VAL A 110 -7.16 5.21 -11.83
N ASN A 111 -7.76 4.88 -12.99
CA ASN A 111 -8.93 4.00 -13.07
C ASN A 111 -8.67 2.63 -12.47
N ASP A 112 -7.58 1.99 -12.88
CA ASP A 112 -7.27 0.60 -12.58
C ASP A 112 -5.78 0.33 -12.79
N VAL A 113 -5.34 -0.87 -12.43
CA VAL A 113 -4.04 -1.40 -12.86
C VAL A 113 -4.16 -1.90 -14.29
N TYR A 114 -3.33 -1.36 -15.19
CA TYR A 114 -3.31 -1.75 -16.59
C TYR A 114 -2.25 -2.83 -16.88
N SER A 115 -2.47 -3.59 -17.94
CA SER A 115 -1.52 -4.58 -18.45
C SER A 115 -0.19 -3.98 -18.94
N ALA A 116 -0.14 -2.68 -19.24
CA ALA A 116 1.09 -1.93 -19.52
C ALA A 116 0.86 -0.43 -19.27
N ASP A 117 1.90 0.40 -19.34
CA ASP A 117 1.75 1.86 -19.22
C ASP A 117 0.91 2.41 -20.40
N PRO A 118 -0.31 2.97 -20.15
CA PRO A 118 -1.18 3.50 -21.21
C PRO A 118 -0.56 4.68 -21.97
N ARG A 119 0.48 5.33 -21.42
CA ARG A 119 1.22 6.40 -22.08
C ARG A 119 2.21 5.88 -23.12
N LYS A 120 2.60 4.60 -23.04
CA LYS A 120 3.53 3.94 -23.95
C LYS A 120 2.83 2.98 -24.92
N VAL A 121 1.73 2.36 -24.51
CA VAL A 121 0.97 1.38 -25.28
C VAL A 121 -0.49 1.83 -25.35
N SER A 122 -1.05 1.95 -26.56
CA SER A 122 -2.44 2.37 -26.75
C SER A 122 -3.46 1.28 -26.42
N GLU A 123 -3.10 0.02 -26.68
CA GLU A 123 -3.95 -1.15 -26.47
C GLU A 123 -3.67 -1.81 -25.12
N VAL A 124 -4.06 -1.14 -24.04
CA VAL A 124 -3.95 -1.69 -22.68
C VAL A 124 -5.28 -2.28 -22.20
N VAL A 125 -5.18 -3.32 -21.38
CA VAL A 125 -6.34 -3.96 -20.76
C VAL A 125 -6.29 -3.72 -19.25
N VAL A 126 -7.45 -3.48 -18.65
CA VAL A 126 -7.60 -3.38 -17.20
C VAL A 126 -7.44 -4.77 -16.58
N LEU A 127 -6.55 -4.88 -15.60
CA LEU A 127 -6.40 -6.08 -14.79
C LEU A 127 -7.45 -6.07 -13.69
N LYS A 128 -8.49 -6.90 -13.84
CA LYS A 128 -9.57 -7.02 -12.84
C LYS A 128 -9.04 -7.52 -11.50
N THR A 129 -8.14 -8.50 -11.55
CA THR A 129 -7.54 -9.14 -10.37
C THR A 129 -6.04 -9.35 -10.56
N LEU A 130 -5.29 -9.17 -9.48
CA LEU A 130 -3.87 -9.50 -9.37
C LEU A 130 -3.63 -10.29 -8.09
N SER A 131 -2.69 -11.21 -8.13
CA SER A 131 -2.13 -11.78 -6.91
C SER A 131 -1.23 -10.75 -6.21
N TYR A 132 -1.02 -10.89 -4.91
CA TYR A 132 -0.04 -10.08 -4.19
C TYR A 132 1.37 -10.16 -4.81
N GLN A 133 1.76 -11.35 -5.29
CA GLN A 133 3.07 -11.56 -5.90
C GLN A 133 3.18 -10.84 -7.24
N GLU A 134 2.17 -10.94 -8.11
CA GLU A 134 2.14 -10.21 -9.38
C GLU A 134 2.19 -8.70 -9.15
N SER A 135 1.40 -8.19 -8.20
CA SER A 135 1.41 -6.76 -7.86
C SER A 135 2.76 -6.30 -7.31
N TRP A 136 3.44 -7.15 -6.52
CA TRP A 136 4.78 -6.85 -6.01
C TRP A 136 5.77 -6.75 -7.16
N GLU A 137 5.85 -7.78 -8.02
CA GLU A 137 6.78 -7.81 -9.16
C GLU A 137 6.56 -6.62 -10.09
N MET A 138 5.30 -6.31 -10.43
CA MET A 138 4.96 -5.12 -11.23
C MET A 138 5.50 -3.83 -10.60
N SER A 139 5.31 -3.66 -9.29
CA SER A 139 5.77 -2.47 -8.57
C SER A 139 7.30 -2.42 -8.46
N TYR A 140 7.95 -3.57 -8.31
CA TYR A 140 9.42 -3.67 -8.33
C TYR A 140 9.98 -3.24 -9.70
N PHE A 141 9.31 -3.62 -10.79
CA PHE A 141 9.70 -3.25 -12.15
C PHE A 141 9.12 -1.90 -12.64
N GLY A 142 8.68 -1.04 -11.72
CA GLY A 142 8.34 0.36 -12.01
C GLY A 142 6.93 0.61 -12.54
N ALA A 143 6.09 -0.43 -12.65
CA ALA A 143 4.65 -0.23 -12.80
C ALA A 143 4.09 0.16 -11.42
N ASN A 144 4.00 1.47 -11.15
CA ASN A 144 3.54 2.05 -9.88
C ASN A 144 2.10 1.63 -9.54
N VAL A 145 1.93 0.43 -8.97
CA VAL A 145 0.65 -0.11 -8.52
C VAL A 145 0.49 0.10 -7.02
N LEU A 146 1.42 -0.44 -6.23
CA LEU A 146 1.41 -0.35 -4.78
C LEU A 146 2.80 -0.69 -4.23
N HIS A 147 3.30 0.12 -3.30
CA HIS A 147 4.61 -0.16 -2.71
C HIS A 147 4.61 -1.54 -2.01
N PRO A 148 5.62 -2.41 -2.23
CA PRO A 148 5.65 -3.74 -1.62
C PRO A 148 5.56 -3.75 -0.08
N LEU A 149 6.14 -2.73 0.58
CA LEU A 149 6.03 -2.55 2.04
C LEU A 149 4.60 -2.29 2.51
N THR A 150 3.71 -1.81 1.66
CA THR A 150 2.29 -1.68 1.97
C THR A 150 1.61 -3.05 1.94
N ILE A 151 1.91 -3.85 0.92
CA ILE A 151 1.27 -5.15 0.67
C ILE A 151 1.55 -6.14 1.82
N ILE A 152 2.77 -6.14 2.37
CA ILE A 152 3.18 -7.14 3.38
C ILE A 152 2.31 -7.13 4.65
N HIS A 153 1.73 -5.98 5.02
CA HIS A 153 0.92 -5.85 6.23
C HIS A 153 -0.47 -6.47 6.09
N VAL A 154 -1.08 -6.33 4.92
CA VAL A 154 -2.39 -6.94 4.63
C VAL A 154 -2.26 -8.40 4.20
N LEU A 155 -1.15 -8.78 3.56
CA LEU A 155 -0.83 -10.15 3.16
C LEU A 155 -0.91 -11.14 4.32
N ARG A 156 -0.40 -10.74 5.50
CA ARG A 156 -0.37 -11.58 6.71
C ARG A 156 -1.76 -12.06 7.14
N TYR A 157 -2.80 -11.30 6.81
CA TYR A 157 -4.18 -11.54 7.21
C TYR A 157 -5.09 -11.83 6.01
N ASP A 158 -4.53 -12.01 4.82
CA ASP A 158 -5.28 -12.23 3.58
C ASP A 158 -6.33 -11.16 3.29
N ILE A 159 -6.03 -9.91 3.67
CA ILE A 159 -6.92 -8.79 3.47
C ILE A 159 -6.76 -8.29 2.03
N PRO A 160 -7.79 -8.42 1.16
CA PRO A 160 -7.70 -7.96 -0.22
C PRO A 160 -7.58 -6.43 -0.27
N ILE A 161 -6.81 -5.94 -1.24
CA ILE A 161 -6.72 -4.51 -1.56
C ILE A 161 -7.52 -4.25 -2.84
N VAL A 162 -8.31 -3.18 -2.89
CA VAL A 162 -8.96 -2.72 -4.12
C VAL A 162 -8.45 -1.34 -4.48
N ILE A 163 -7.94 -1.19 -5.69
CA ILE A 163 -7.57 0.09 -6.27
C ILE A 163 -8.80 0.67 -6.98
N ARG A 164 -9.21 1.89 -6.62
CA ARG A 164 -10.38 2.57 -7.22
C ARG A 164 -10.05 4.02 -7.56
N ASN A 165 -10.78 4.56 -8.55
CA ASN A 165 -10.61 5.95 -8.95
C ASN A 165 -11.64 6.89 -8.32
N ILE A 166 -11.16 7.95 -7.67
CA ILE A 166 -12.02 9.01 -7.10
C ILE A 166 -12.83 9.76 -8.16
N PHE A 167 -12.33 9.83 -9.39
CA PHE A 167 -12.97 10.52 -10.52
C PHE A 167 -13.91 9.60 -11.32
N ASN A 168 -13.90 8.28 -11.07
CA ASN A 168 -14.75 7.31 -11.75
C ASN A 168 -15.31 6.27 -10.75
N LEU A 169 -16.28 6.70 -9.96
CA LEU A 169 -16.87 5.91 -8.88
C LEU A 169 -17.62 4.64 -9.36
N SER A 170 -18.01 4.60 -10.63
CA SER A 170 -18.66 3.43 -11.24
C SER A 170 -17.69 2.34 -11.66
N ALA A 171 -16.39 2.64 -11.77
CA ALA A 171 -15.40 1.62 -12.14
C ALA A 171 -15.31 0.54 -11.05
N PRO A 172 -15.19 -0.74 -11.44
CA PRO A 172 -15.05 -1.84 -10.48
C PRO A 172 -13.72 -1.77 -9.72
N GLY A 173 -12.66 -1.23 -10.35
CA GLY A 173 -11.31 -1.23 -9.79
C GLY A 173 -10.55 -2.53 -10.06
N THR A 174 -9.30 -2.56 -9.61
CA THR A 174 -8.45 -3.76 -9.58
C THR A 174 -8.41 -4.32 -8.16
N MET A 175 -8.69 -5.62 -8.00
CA MET A 175 -8.52 -6.33 -6.72
C MET A 175 -7.16 -7.04 -6.65
N ILE A 176 -6.44 -6.88 -5.54
CA ILE A 176 -5.19 -7.56 -5.23
C ILE A 176 -5.41 -8.50 -4.04
N CYS A 177 -5.17 -9.81 -4.22
CA CYS A 177 -5.48 -10.84 -3.22
C CYS A 177 -4.54 -12.06 -3.32
N ARG A 178 -4.66 -13.08 -2.45
CA ARG A 178 -3.73 -14.23 -2.42
C ARG A 178 -3.90 -15.15 -3.62
N GLU A 179 -5.14 -15.50 -3.91
CA GLU A 179 -5.51 -16.24 -5.11
C GLU A 179 -6.26 -15.26 -6.01
N SER A 180 -5.91 -15.18 -7.28
CA SER A 180 -6.72 -14.46 -8.25
C SER A 180 -8.06 -15.19 -8.38
N VAL A 181 -9.02 -14.84 -7.53
CA VAL A 181 -10.38 -15.38 -7.58
C VAL A 181 -11.01 -14.86 -8.87
N GLY A 182 -11.01 -15.71 -9.91
CA GLY A 182 -11.90 -15.57 -11.04
C GLY A 182 -11.27 -15.17 -12.38
N GLU A 183 -10.67 -16.14 -13.06
CA GLU A 183 -10.84 -16.30 -14.52
C GLU A 183 -12.18 -17.00 -14.86
N THR A 184 -13.15 -17.01 -13.93
CA THR A 184 -14.36 -17.85 -14.00
C THR A 184 -15.69 -17.08 -14.10
N GLU A 185 -15.69 -15.77 -14.37
CA GLU A 185 -16.96 -15.06 -14.62
C GLU A 185 -17.34 -14.89 -16.10
N ASP A 186 -16.46 -15.21 -17.06
CA ASP A 186 -16.78 -15.06 -18.50
C ASP A 186 -16.42 -16.28 -19.39
N GLY A 187 -16.14 -17.47 -18.81
CA GLY A 187 -15.89 -18.69 -19.59
C GLY A 187 -14.65 -18.69 -20.50
N LEU A 188 -13.97 -17.56 -20.63
CA LEU A 188 -12.66 -17.39 -21.24
C LEU A 188 -11.62 -17.43 -20.13
N LYS A 189 -11.13 -18.64 -19.82
CA LYS A 189 -9.79 -18.77 -19.25
C LYS A 189 -8.85 -18.07 -20.21
N LEU A 190 -8.39 -16.88 -19.85
CA LEU A 190 -7.20 -16.33 -20.47
C LEU A 190 -6.06 -17.23 -20.00
N GLU A 191 -5.74 -18.27 -20.78
CA GLU A 191 -4.47 -19.00 -20.68
C GLU A 191 -3.29 -18.08 -21.08
N SER A 192 -3.29 -16.84 -20.59
CA SER A 192 -2.16 -15.94 -20.70
C SER A 192 -1.38 -16.06 -19.40
N HIS A 193 -0.24 -16.75 -19.47
CA HIS A 193 0.76 -16.76 -18.41
C HIS A 193 1.35 -15.37 -18.15
N VAL A 194 1.12 -14.40 -19.06
CA VAL A 194 1.56 -13.01 -18.91
C VAL A 194 0.37 -12.14 -18.52
N LYS A 195 0.42 -11.57 -17.32
CA LYS A 195 -0.60 -10.61 -16.85
C LYS A 195 -0.31 -9.18 -17.29
N GLY A 196 0.96 -8.79 -17.44
CA GLY A 196 1.31 -7.46 -17.87
C GLY A 196 2.80 -7.26 -18.13
N PHE A 197 3.13 -6.09 -18.66
CA PHE A 197 4.46 -5.62 -18.98
C PHE A 197 4.77 -4.38 -18.14
N ALA A 198 5.87 -4.43 -17.40
CA ALA A 198 6.42 -3.29 -16.69
C ALA A 198 7.76 -2.89 -17.32
N THR A 199 8.08 -1.60 -17.29
CA THR A 199 9.33 -1.07 -17.83
C THR A 199 9.98 -0.15 -16.82
N ILE A 200 11.28 -0.32 -16.58
CA ILE A 200 12.10 0.63 -15.83
C ILE A 200 12.89 1.46 -16.84
N ASP A 201 12.63 2.77 -16.85
CA ASP A 201 13.42 3.71 -17.64
C ASP A 201 14.71 4.10 -16.89
N ASN A 202 15.70 4.65 -17.60
CA ASN A 202 16.96 5.16 -17.03
C ASN A 202 17.83 4.08 -16.33
N LEU A 203 17.92 2.89 -16.91
CA LEU A 203 18.85 1.84 -16.48
C LEU A 203 20.22 1.99 -17.16
N ALA A 204 21.29 1.69 -16.42
CA ALA A 204 22.63 1.50 -16.95
C ALA A 204 23.02 0.02 -16.81
N LEU A 205 23.45 -0.60 -17.92
CA LEU A 205 24.01 -1.94 -17.90
C LEU A 205 25.51 -1.86 -17.64
N ILE A 206 25.96 -2.38 -16.51
CA ILE A 206 27.38 -2.49 -16.18
C ILE A 206 27.80 -3.94 -16.38
N ASN A 207 28.69 -4.19 -17.35
CA ASN A 207 29.29 -5.50 -17.55
C ASN A 207 30.69 -5.52 -16.91
N VAL A 208 30.94 -6.48 -16.02
CA VAL A 208 32.22 -6.64 -15.32
C VAL A 208 32.89 -7.92 -15.80
N GLU A 209 33.99 -7.77 -16.53
CA GLU A 209 34.76 -8.89 -17.08
C GLU A 209 36.16 -8.95 -16.45
N GLY A 210 36.68 -10.17 -16.25
CA GLY A 210 38.03 -10.37 -15.76
C GLY A 210 38.43 -11.84 -15.77
N THR A 211 39.69 -12.12 -16.14
CA THR A 211 40.25 -13.48 -16.27
C THR A 211 40.22 -14.28 -14.96
N GLY A 212 40.06 -13.60 -13.82
CA GLY A 212 39.94 -14.22 -12.51
C GLY A 212 38.51 -14.40 -11.98
N MET A 213 37.47 -14.11 -12.76
CA MET A 213 36.05 -14.28 -12.35
C MET A 213 35.58 -15.73 -12.43
N ALA A 214 36.30 -16.59 -13.17
CA ALA A 214 36.02 -18.02 -13.23
C ALA A 214 36.52 -18.72 -11.96
N GLY A 215 35.61 -19.33 -11.20
CA GLY A 215 35.94 -20.31 -10.17
C GLY A 215 36.44 -19.78 -8.81
N VAL A 216 36.36 -18.46 -8.55
CA VAL A 216 36.77 -17.89 -7.24
C VAL A 216 35.55 -17.35 -6.48
N PRO A 217 35.03 -18.07 -5.47
CA PRO A 217 33.98 -17.56 -4.59
C PRO A 217 34.42 -16.25 -3.91
N GLY A 218 33.55 -15.25 -3.88
CA GLY A 218 33.76 -14.01 -3.11
C GLY A 218 34.32 -12.80 -3.89
N LYS A 219 34.76 -12.94 -5.14
CA LYS A 219 35.23 -11.77 -5.93
C LYS A 219 34.13 -10.74 -6.20
N LEU A 220 32.90 -11.18 -6.44
CA LEU A 220 31.73 -10.30 -6.56
C LEU A 220 31.52 -9.42 -5.32
N VAL A 221 31.85 -9.92 -4.12
CA VAL A 221 31.72 -9.16 -2.87
C VAL A 221 32.70 -7.99 -2.82
N GLN A 222 33.89 -8.11 -3.41
CA GLN A 222 34.87 -7.01 -3.45
C GLN A 222 34.45 -5.85 -4.35
N TYR A 223 33.64 -6.12 -5.39
CA TYR A 223 33.11 -5.08 -6.28
C TYR A 223 31.80 -4.45 -5.79
N LEU A 224 31.08 -5.13 -4.89
CA LEU A 224 29.77 -4.71 -4.39
C LEU A 224 29.78 -4.25 -2.92
N ALA A 225 30.91 -4.38 -2.23
CA ALA A 225 31.09 -3.80 -0.90
C ALA A 225 31.13 -2.26 -0.99
N PRO A 226 30.46 -1.54 -0.08
CA PRO A 226 30.41 -0.08 -0.06
C PRO A 226 31.78 0.57 0.24
#